data_AF-A0A7Y6ABY8-F1
#
_entry.id   AF-A0A7Y6ABY8-F1
#
_cell.length_a   1.000
_cell.length_b   1.000
_cell.length_c   1.000
_cell.angle_alpha   90.00
_cell.angle_beta   90.00
_cell.angle_gamma   90.00
#
_symmetry.space_group_name_H-M   'P 1'
#
loop_
_entity.id
_entity.type
_entity.pdbx_description
1 polymer ?
#
loop_
_entity_poly.entity_id
_entity_poly.type
_entity_poly.pdbx_seq_one_letter_code
_entity_poly.pdbx_strand_id
1 'polypeptide(L)'
;MLSTAKSRTSRRSSKTFARLGLAAASALLLTGGAVAVAPTASAASHPSCTKDFRDFQSEINTGNVRLRATNGTVLRLLQKGANVTVYCARPAGEAEWWWYVKHNSSGQKGWVWWGYVG
;
A
#
# COMPACT_ATOMS: atom_id res chain seq x y z
N MET A 1 -54.71 24.27 -3.96
CA MET A 1 -54.10 23.35 -4.94
C MET A 1 -53.66 22.10 -4.21
N LEU A 2 -54.17 20.98 -4.69
CA LEU A 2 -54.05 19.62 -4.14
C LEU A 2 -52.61 19.10 -4.34
N SER A 3 -52.04 18.38 -3.38
CA SER A 3 -51.00 17.40 -3.72
C SER A 3 -51.16 16.13 -2.88
N THR A 4 -51.18 15.03 -3.62
CA THR A 4 -51.59 13.67 -3.31
C THR A 4 -50.51 12.86 -2.60
N ALA A 5 -50.95 11.90 -1.79
CA ALA A 5 -50.16 10.91 -1.05
C ALA A 5 -49.32 9.94 -1.91
N LYS A 6 -48.29 9.32 -1.31
CA LYS A 6 -48.00 7.88 -1.56
C LYS A 6 -47.15 7.21 -0.47
N SER A 7 -47.74 6.18 0.14
CA SER A 7 -47.16 5.21 1.09
C SER A 7 -46.19 4.22 0.42
N ARG A 8 -45.22 3.68 1.19
CA ARG A 8 -44.68 2.29 1.11
C ARG A 8 -43.65 2.09 2.25
N THR A 9 -43.95 1.33 3.30
CA THR A 9 -43.88 -0.15 3.40
C THR A 9 -42.45 -0.68 3.57
N SER A 10 -42.15 -1.07 4.83
CA SER A 10 -41.61 -2.37 5.25
C SER A 10 -40.22 -2.82 4.76
N ARG A 11 -39.30 -3.05 5.70
CA ARG A 11 -38.98 -4.41 6.19
C ARG A 11 -37.98 -4.42 7.34
N ARG A 12 -38.33 -5.19 8.38
CA ARG A 12 -37.48 -5.74 9.44
C ARG A 12 -36.23 -6.41 8.87
N SER A 13 -35.12 -6.37 9.60
CA SER A 13 -34.42 -7.62 9.93
C SER A 13 -33.52 -7.46 11.16
N SER A 14 -33.88 -8.24 12.17
CA SER A 14 -33.26 -8.39 13.47
C SER A 14 -31.91 -9.11 13.40
N LYS A 15 -31.09 -8.96 14.45
CA LYS A 15 -30.29 -10.02 15.12
C LYS A 15 -29.53 -9.38 16.29
N THR A 16 -30.19 -9.18 17.43
CA THR A 16 -30.21 -10.09 18.59
C THR A 16 -28.84 -10.28 19.22
N PHE A 17 -28.66 -9.60 20.35
CA PHE A 17 -27.57 -9.74 21.30
C PHE A 17 -27.39 -11.21 21.72
N ALA A 18 -26.14 -11.67 21.65
CA ALA A 18 -25.75 -13.04 21.95
C ALA A 18 -25.94 -13.38 23.44
N ARG A 19 -26.39 -14.60 23.68
CA ARG A 19 -26.74 -15.20 24.97
C ARG A 19 -25.50 -15.64 25.75
N LEU A 20 -25.64 -15.64 27.08
CA LEU A 20 -24.79 -16.35 28.05
C LEU A 20 -24.58 -17.83 27.68
N GLY A 21 -23.42 -18.38 28.04
CA GLY A 21 -23.18 -19.83 28.11
C GLY A 21 -21.82 -20.15 28.74
N LEU A 22 -21.86 -20.67 29.97
CA LEU A 22 -20.73 -21.18 30.76
C LEU A 22 -20.38 -22.63 30.32
N ALA A 23 -19.18 -23.12 30.70
CA ALA A 23 -18.66 -24.49 30.63
C ALA A 23 -17.91 -24.87 29.32
N ALA A 24 -16.80 -25.62 29.32
CA ALA A 24 -16.12 -26.42 30.34
C ALA A 24 -14.61 -26.46 30.03
N ALA A 25 -13.78 -26.61 31.06
CA ALA A 25 -12.35 -26.86 30.92
C ALA A 25 -12.10 -28.32 30.53
N SER A 26 -11.36 -28.55 29.44
CA SER A 26 -10.71 -29.83 29.14
C SER A 26 -9.39 -29.55 28.42
N ALA A 27 -8.29 -29.80 29.14
CA ALA A 27 -6.94 -29.84 28.59
C ALA A 27 -6.70 -31.16 27.87
N LEU A 28 -6.07 -31.14 26.69
CA LEU A 28 -5.21 -32.20 26.15
C LEU A 28 -4.37 -31.66 24.99
N LEU A 29 -3.07 -31.66 25.21
CA LEU A 29 -2.00 -31.22 24.32
C LEU A 29 -1.80 -32.24 23.19
N LEU A 30 -1.89 -31.82 21.93
CA LEU A 30 -1.10 -32.45 20.86
C LEU A 30 -0.40 -31.36 20.05
N THR A 31 0.88 -31.23 20.39
CA THR A 31 1.98 -30.76 19.54
C THR A 31 1.79 -31.20 18.09
N GLY A 32 1.32 -30.28 17.26
CA GLY A 32 1.29 -30.41 15.81
C GLY A 32 1.54 -29.03 15.25
N GLY A 33 2.79 -28.74 14.91
CA GLY A 33 3.26 -27.42 14.53
C GLY A 33 2.38 -26.82 13.42
N ALA A 34 1.60 -25.82 13.79
CA ALA A 34 1.16 -24.84 12.81
C ALA A 34 2.43 -24.16 12.31
N VAL A 35 2.92 -24.59 11.14
CA VAL A 35 3.66 -23.66 10.29
C VAL A 35 2.66 -22.57 9.94
N ALA A 36 2.55 -21.58 10.83
CA ALA A 36 2.13 -20.28 10.41
C ALA A 36 3.15 -19.88 9.35
N VAL A 37 2.83 -20.15 8.08
CA VAL A 37 3.34 -19.34 6.97
C VAL A 37 2.86 -17.95 7.29
N ALA A 38 3.65 -17.24 8.11
CA ALA A 38 3.54 -15.82 8.25
C ALA A 38 3.53 -15.30 6.81
N PRO A 39 2.50 -14.56 6.38
CA PRO A 39 2.54 -13.94 5.07
C PRO A 39 3.87 -13.21 5.04
N THR A 40 4.73 -13.58 4.07
CA THR A 40 6.06 -13.02 3.90
C THR A 40 5.93 -11.52 4.05
N ALA A 41 6.40 -11.01 5.17
CA ALA A 41 6.33 -9.61 5.50
C ALA A 41 7.02 -8.86 4.35
N SER A 42 6.27 -7.95 3.74
CA SER A 42 6.65 -7.12 2.59
C SER A 42 6.49 -7.74 1.20
N ALA A 43 5.32 -8.28 0.89
CA ALA A 43 4.63 -7.86 -0.33
C ALA A 43 3.90 -6.53 -0.05
N ALA A 44 4.64 -5.52 0.42
CA ALA A 44 4.09 -4.19 0.64
C ALA A 44 3.84 -3.60 -0.75
N SER A 45 2.65 -3.81 -1.31
CA SER A 45 1.90 -2.94 -2.22
C SER A 45 2.63 -2.20 -3.36
N HIS A 46 3.84 -2.59 -3.75
CA HIS A 46 4.65 -1.87 -4.72
C HIS A 46 4.56 -2.55 -6.09
N PRO A 47 4.28 -1.79 -7.16
CA PRO A 47 4.06 -2.34 -8.49
C PRO A 47 5.30 -3.11 -8.99
N SER A 48 5.14 -4.38 -9.39
CA SER A 48 6.10 -5.22 -10.12
C SER A 48 7.59 -4.93 -9.82
N CYS A 49 7.97 -4.93 -8.54
CA CYS A 49 9.34 -4.66 -8.14
C CYS A 49 10.21 -5.92 -8.26
N THR A 50 11.45 -5.75 -8.68
CA THR A 50 12.45 -6.83 -8.73
C THR A 50 13.40 -6.77 -7.53
N LYS A 51 13.58 -5.60 -6.93
CA LYS A 51 14.38 -5.36 -5.73
C LYS A 51 13.55 -4.55 -4.73
N ASP A 52 13.56 -4.95 -3.47
CA ASP A 52 12.93 -4.23 -2.36
C ASP A 52 14.03 -3.59 -1.48
N PHE A 53 13.82 -2.35 -1.05
CA PHE A 53 14.80 -1.54 -0.32
C PHE A 53 14.35 -1.15 1.09
N ARG A 54 13.25 -1.71 1.63
CA ARG A 54 12.80 -1.50 3.02
C ARG A 54 12.89 -0.04 3.51
N ASP A 55 12.37 0.90 2.72
CA ASP A 55 12.27 2.34 3.05
C ASP A 55 13.62 3.10 3.16
N PHE A 56 14.56 2.82 2.25
CA PHE A 56 15.81 3.56 2.14
C PHE A 56 15.58 5.07 1.91
N GLN A 57 16.14 5.91 2.78
CA GLN A 57 16.06 7.37 2.65
C GLN A 57 17.17 7.89 1.74
N SER A 58 16.83 8.80 0.83
CA SER A 58 17.78 9.43 -0.09
C SER A 58 17.23 10.76 -0.60
N GLU A 59 17.98 11.46 -1.45
CA GLU A 59 17.57 12.73 -2.03
C GLU A 59 17.75 12.75 -3.55
N ILE A 60 17.11 13.73 -4.19
CA ILE A 60 17.31 14.00 -5.61
C ILE A 60 18.58 14.83 -5.80
N ASN A 61 19.57 14.25 -6.49
CA ASN A 61 20.89 14.86 -6.67
C ASN A 61 21.01 15.79 -7.90
N THR A 62 20.06 15.69 -8.83
CA THR A 62 20.02 16.51 -10.05
C THR A 62 18.92 17.58 -10.00
N GLY A 63 18.72 18.33 -11.08
CA GLY A 63 17.68 19.35 -11.22
C GLY A 63 16.26 18.78 -11.28
N ASN A 64 15.41 19.37 -12.13
CA ASN A 64 13.98 19.02 -12.25
C ASN A 64 13.75 17.56 -12.69
N VAL A 65 13.44 16.68 -11.74
CA VAL A 65 13.13 15.26 -11.99
C VAL A 65 11.63 15.04 -12.05
N ARG A 66 11.16 14.31 -13.07
CA ARG A 66 9.75 13.95 -13.21
C ARG A 66 9.44 12.71 -12.39
N LEU A 67 8.60 12.84 -11.36
CA LEU A 67 7.98 11.71 -10.68
C LEU A 67 6.85 11.19 -11.55
N ARG A 68 6.86 9.91 -11.91
CA ARG A 68 5.91 9.32 -12.87
C ARG A 68 5.02 8.27 -12.23
N ALA A 69 3.77 8.18 -12.66
CA ALA A 69 2.93 7.03 -12.39
C ALA A 69 3.37 5.83 -13.25
N THR A 70 2.85 4.64 -12.95
CA THR A 70 3.16 3.41 -13.69
C THR A 70 2.77 3.49 -15.17
N ASN A 71 1.72 4.25 -15.52
CA ASN A 71 1.29 4.52 -16.90
C ASN A 71 2.13 5.62 -17.60
N GLY A 72 3.18 6.15 -16.95
CA GLY A 72 4.06 7.17 -17.50
C GLY A 72 3.61 8.62 -17.27
N THR A 73 2.40 8.85 -16.75
CA THR A 73 1.91 10.21 -16.44
C THR A 73 2.83 10.89 -15.42
N VAL A 74 3.22 12.14 -15.67
CA VAL A 74 4.00 12.93 -14.71
C VAL A 74 3.08 13.39 -13.58
N LEU A 75 3.41 12.99 -12.36
CA LEU A 75 2.66 13.33 -11.15
C LEU A 75 3.13 14.65 -10.54
N ARG A 76 4.45 14.90 -10.57
CA ARG A 76 5.07 16.16 -10.13
C ARG A 76 6.51 16.28 -10.62
N LEU A 77 7.07 17.48 -10.43
CA LEU A 77 8.51 17.72 -10.50
C LEU A 77 9.12 17.70 -9.10
N LEU A 78 10.21 16.95 -8.94
CA LEU A 78 11.08 16.96 -7.77
C LEU A 78 12.27 17.88 -8.06
N GLN A 79 12.55 18.81 -7.17
CA GLN A 79 13.73 19.67 -7.24
C GLN A 79 14.95 18.94 -6.68
N LYS A 80 16.13 19.47 -6.97
CA LYS A 80 17.37 19.07 -6.28
C LYS A 80 17.20 19.21 -4.75
N GLY A 81 17.69 18.23 -3.99
CA GLY A 81 17.57 18.19 -2.54
C GLY A 81 16.19 17.75 -2.03
N ALA A 82 15.25 17.38 -2.92
CA ALA A 82 13.98 16.84 -2.50
C ALA A 82 14.20 15.48 -1.81
N ASN A 83 13.79 15.40 -0.55
CA ASN A 83 13.95 14.19 0.25
C ASN A 83 12.90 13.13 -0.13
N VAL A 84 13.36 11.91 -0.38
CA VAL A 84 12.55 10.80 -0.86
C VAL A 84 12.82 9.52 -0.07
N THR A 85 11.78 8.72 0.10
CA THR A 85 11.89 7.32 0.56
C THR A 85 11.84 6.40 -0.64
N VAL A 86 12.88 5.60 -0.87
CA VAL A 86 12.94 4.56 -1.89
C VAL A 86 12.39 3.26 -1.32
N TYR A 87 11.40 2.69 -2.00
CA TYR A 87 10.79 1.43 -1.58
C TYR A 87 11.35 0.25 -2.36
N CYS A 88 11.49 0.40 -3.67
CA CYS A 88 11.80 -0.72 -4.54
C CYS A 88 12.40 -0.24 -5.87
N ALA A 89 12.95 -1.17 -6.65
CA ALA A 89 13.31 -0.93 -8.03
C ALA A 89 12.86 -2.05 -8.97
N ARG A 90 12.72 -1.68 -10.25
CA ARG A 90 12.49 -2.60 -11.37
C ARG A 90 13.46 -2.29 -12.52
N PRO A 91 13.86 -3.30 -13.32
CA PRO A 91 14.68 -3.07 -14.49
C PRO A 91 13.91 -2.29 -15.55
N ALA A 92 14.64 -1.45 -16.28
CA ALA A 92 14.18 -0.66 -17.43
C ALA A 92 14.90 -1.06 -18.73
N GLY A 93 15.92 -1.91 -18.65
CA GLY A 93 16.83 -2.30 -19.72
C GLY A 93 18.12 -2.91 -19.15
N GLU A 94 19.09 -3.20 -20.02
CA GLU A 94 20.33 -3.97 -19.74
C GLU A 94 21.15 -3.49 -18.52
N ALA A 95 21.05 -2.23 -18.12
CA ALA A 95 21.71 -1.71 -16.90
C ALA A 95 20.92 -0.60 -16.21
N GLU A 96 19.64 -0.49 -16.55
CA GLU A 96 18.83 0.68 -16.25
C GLU A 96 17.74 0.33 -15.23
N TRP A 97 17.52 1.19 -14.24
CA TRP A 97 16.59 0.92 -13.15
C TRP A 97 15.61 2.08 -12.92
N TRP A 98 14.34 1.73 -12.74
CA TRP A 98 13.34 2.64 -12.20
C TRP A 98 13.20 2.39 -10.71
N TRP A 99 13.29 3.45 -9.91
CA TRP A 99 13.09 3.41 -8.47
C TRP A 99 11.71 3.93 -8.12
N TYR A 100 10.97 3.17 -7.33
CA TYR A 100 9.69 3.58 -6.79
C TYR A 100 9.92 4.32 -5.48
N VAL A 101 9.55 5.60 -5.45
CA VAL A 101 9.86 6.51 -4.35
C VAL A 101 8.62 7.22 -3.85
N LYS A 102 8.61 7.59 -2.56
CA LYS A 102 7.69 8.58 -1.97
C LYS A 102 8.46 9.88 -1.78
N HIS A 103 7.94 10.97 -2.29
CA HIS A 103 8.42 12.29 -1.90
C HIS A 103 7.92 12.62 -0.49
N ASN A 104 8.84 12.81 0.46
CA ASN A 104 8.51 12.85 1.88
C ASN A 104 7.66 14.07 2.27
N SER A 105 7.86 15.21 1.62
CA SER A 105 7.10 16.43 1.92
C SER A 105 5.67 16.40 1.36
N SER A 106 5.41 15.76 0.22
CA SER A 106 4.06 15.73 -0.38
C SER A 106 3.33 14.39 -0.19
N GLY A 107 4.03 13.34 0.24
CA GLY A 107 3.49 11.98 0.34
C GLY A 107 3.22 11.31 -1.02
N GLN A 108 3.41 12.01 -2.14
CA GLN A 108 3.18 11.44 -3.48
C GLN A 108 4.20 10.36 -3.80
N LYS A 109 3.70 9.25 -4.35
CA LYS A 109 4.51 8.11 -4.76
C LYS A 109 4.59 7.97 -6.28
N GLY A 110 5.72 7.51 -6.78
CA GLY A 110 5.89 7.27 -8.21
C GLY A 110 7.29 6.77 -8.55
N TRP A 111 7.54 6.65 -9.85
CA TRP A 111 8.77 6.17 -10.42
C TRP A 111 9.69 7.33 -10.80
N VAL A 112 10.96 7.19 -10.45
CA VAL A 112 12.06 8.05 -10.88
C VAL A 112 13.20 7.21 -11.42
N TRP A 113 14.03 7.80 -12.25
CA TRP A 113 15.24 7.13 -12.71
C TRP A 113 16.23 6.98 -11.57
N TRP A 114 16.86 5.80 -11.45
CA TRP A 114 17.83 5.54 -10.39
C TRP A 114 18.98 6.56 -10.35
N GLY A 115 19.50 6.96 -11.51
CA GLY A 115 20.62 7.90 -11.61
C GLY A 115 20.31 9.34 -11.16
N TYR A 116 19.07 9.64 -10.77
CA TYR A 116 18.72 10.93 -10.18
C TYR A 116 18.68 10.94 -8.66
N VAL A 117 18.74 9.76 -8.05
CA VAL A 117 18.63 9.54 -6.61
C VAL A 117 20.01 9.17 -6.08
N GLY A 118 20.43 9.73 -4.95
CA GLY A 118 21.63 9.26 -4.25
C GLY A 118 21.98 10.08 -3.02
#